data_AF-A0A2I0T1W4-F1
#
_entry.id   AF-A0A2I0T1W4-F1
#
_cell.length_a   1.000
_cell.length_b   1.000
_cell.length_c   1.000
_cell.angle_alpha   90.00
_cell.angle_beta   90.00
_cell.angle_gamma   90.00
#
_symmetry.space_group_name_H-M   'P 1'
#
loop_
_entity.id
_entity.type
_entity.pdbx_description
1 polymer ?
#
loop_
_entity_poly.entity_id
_entity_poly.type
_entity_poly.pdbx_seq_one_letter_code
_entity_poly.pdbx_strand_id
1 'polypeptide(L)'
;MMPPCRVFVTLTCAFRYGREDLDVLGLTFRKDLFVANAQAFPPIPEEKKPLTRLQERLIKKLGEHAYPFTFETTRKEGFDPKLTKREGRAACRWLDIWVLLSPARNSVRLVIRKVQYAPERPGPQPMAETTRQFLMSDKPLHLEASLDKEIYYHGEPISVNVHVTNNTNKTVKKIKISGEERAMVCHPPNPSCCHRPRGDLP
;
A
#
# COMPACT_ATOMS: atom_id res chain seq x y z
N MET A 1 -7.96 44.02 19.07
CA MET A 1 -6.89 43.00 19.08
C MET A 1 -7.24 41.94 18.07
N MET A 2 -6.42 41.74 17.04
CA MET A 2 -6.61 40.59 16.15
C MET A 2 -6.27 39.30 16.92
N PRO A 3 -7.04 38.21 16.74
CA PRO A 3 -6.73 36.95 17.40
C PRO A 3 -5.33 36.48 16.96
N PRO A 4 -4.54 35.85 17.85
CA PRO A 4 -3.22 35.33 17.48
C PRO A 4 -3.37 34.33 16.32
N CYS A 5 -2.60 34.53 15.26
CA CYS A 5 -2.60 33.64 14.10
C CYS A 5 -2.19 32.24 14.56
N ARG A 6 -3.00 31.23 14.19
CA ARG A 6 -2.72 29.83 14.50
C ARG A 6 -2.27 29.12 13.24
N VAL A 7 -1.27 28.26 13.38
CA VAL A 7 -0.73 27.44 12.31
C VAL A 7 -1.04 25.99 12.60
N PHE A 8 -1.80 25.36 11.71
CA PHE A 8 -2.17 23.96 11.79
C PHE A 8 -1.53 23.19 10.64
N VAL A 9 -1.10 21.97 10.95
CA VAL A 9 -0.64 21.01 9.96
C VAL A 9 -1.58 19.82 10.02
N THR A 10 -2.02 19.38 8.85
CA THR A 10 -2.94 18.26 8.67
C THR A 10 -2.29 17.24 7.74
N LEU A 11 -2.18 16.01 8.22
CA LEU A 11 -1.76 14.85 7.43
C LEU A 11 -3.01 14.06 7.03
N THR A 12 -3.30 13.98 5.73
CA THR A 12 -4.46 13.27 5.19
C THR A 12 -4.01 12.15 4.26
N CYS A 13 -4.32 10.91 4.62
CA CYS A 13 -4.28 9.78 3.69
C CYS A 13 -5.64 9.68 3.01
N ALA A 14 -5.69 9.87 1.70
CA ALA A 14 -6.93 9.80 0.94
C ALA A 14 -6.85 8.73 -0.15
N PHE A 15 -7.93 7.97 -0.27
CA PHE A 15 -8.21 7.16 -1.45
C PHE A 15 -9.05 7.99 -2.41
N ARG A 16 -8.54 8.23 -3.61
CA ARG A 16 -9.27 8.92 -4.68
C ARG A 16 -9.55 7.94 -5.81
N TYR A 17 -10.78 7.95 -6.30
CA TYR A 17 -11.22 7.19 -7.47
C TYR A 17 -11.95 8.13 -8.43
N GLY A 18 -11.41 8.27 -9.64
CA GLY A 18 -11.93 9.17 -10.67
C GLY A 18 -10.84 9.66 -11.62
N ARG A 19 -11.22 10.39 -12.68
CA ARG A 19 -10.27 11.17 -13.49
C ARG A 19 -10.01 12.50 -12.79
N GLU A 20 -8.76 12.95 -12.79
CA GLU A 20 -8.34 14.26 -12.25
C GLU A 20 -9.13 15.42 -12.90
N ASP A 21 -9.50 15.27 -14.18
CA ASP A 21 -10.23 16.25 -14.98
C ASP A 21 -11.76 16.32 -14.67
N LEU A 22 -12.32 15.37 -13.92
CA LEU A 22 -13.75 15.32 -13.56
C LEU A 22 -14.04 15.86 -12.14
N ASP A 23 -13.02 16.34 -11.41
CA ASP A 23 -13.15 16.97 -10.08
C ASP A 23 -14.17 18.13 -10.06
N VAL A 24 -14.42 18.77 -11.21
CA VAL A 24 -15.36 19.91 -11.37
C VAL A 24 -16.83 19.47 -11.41
N LEU A 25 -17.12 18.20 -11.74
CA LEU A 25 -18.50 17.69 -11.92
C LEU A 25 -19.01 16.86 -10.73
N GLY A 26 -18.26 16.77 -9.63
CA GLY A 26 -18.68 16.04 -8.42
C GLY A 26 -18.71 14.52 -8.56
N LEU A 27 -18.11 13.95 -9.62
CA LEU A 27 -18.08 12.51 -9.88
C LEU A 27 -16.89 11.79 -9.25
N THR A 28 -16.11 12.47 -8.40
CA THR A 28 -14.93 11.91 -7.76
C THR A 28 -15.26 11.36 -6.40
N PHE A 29 -15.07 10.05 -6.25
CA PHE A 29 -15.14 9.42 -4.95
C PHE A 29 -13.81 9.64 -4.23
N ARG A 30 -13.83 10.51 -3.23
CA ARG A 30 -12.71 10.70 -2.29
C ARG A 30 -13.12 10.17 -0.93
N LYS A 31 -12.34 9.25 -0.40
CA LYS A 31 -12.47 8.75 0.97
C LYS A 31 -11.20 9.02 1.73
N ASP A 32 -11.28 9.83 2.76
CA ASP A 32 -10.18 10.04 3.68
C ASP A 32 -10.06 8.80 4.58
N LEU A 33 -8.94 8.08 4.46
CA LEU A 33 -8.65 6.86 5.20
C LEU A 33 -8.05 7.18 6.57
N PHE A 34 -7.24 8.23 6.64
CA PHE A 34 -6.59 8.67 7.86
C PHE A 34 -6.42 10.18 7.83
N VAL A 35 -6.73 10.84 8.94
CA VAL A 35 -6.51 12.28 9.12
C VAL A 35 -5.88 12.49 10.48
N ALA A 36 -4.76 13.19 10.53
CA ALA A 36 -4.12 13.65 11.75
C ALA A 36 -3.88 15.16 11.68
N ASN A 37 -4.16 15.86 12.77
CA ASN A 37 -3.97 17.30 12.88
C ASN A 37 -2.97 17.59 13.99
N ALA A 38 -2.13 18.59 13.79
CA ALA A 38 -1.18 19.09 14.79
C ALA A 38 -1.15 20.63 14.75
N GLN A 39 -1.10 21.26 15.91
CA GLN A 39 -0.91 22.72 16.01
C GLN A 39 0.59 23.02 16.07
N ALA A 40 1.13 23.61 15.00
CA ALA A 40 2.54 24.00 14.96
C ALA A 40 2.79 25.32 15.71
N PHE A 41 1.83 26.24 15.68
CA PHE A 41 1.93 27.52 16.38
C PHE A 41 0.56 28.01 16.87
N PRO A 42 0.44 28.54 18.10
CA PRO A 42 1.48 28.55 19.16
C PRO A 42 1.80 27.12 19.65
N PRO A 43 3.05 26.84 20.07
CA PRO A 43 3.45 25.50 20.51
C PRO A 43 2.74 25.12 21.82
N ILE A 44 2.13 23.94 21.85
CA ILE A 44 1.43 23.42 23.03
C ILE A 44 2.46 22.75 23.94
N PRO A 45 2.60 23.16 25.23
CA PRO A 45 3.63 22.63 26.12
C PRO A 45 3.56 21.11 26.36
N GLU A 46 2.36 20.57 26.37
CA GLU A 46 2.06 19.16 26.68
C GLU A 46 2.37 18.20 25.51
N GLU A 47 2.53 18.71 24.27
CA GLU A 47 2.77 17.90 23.06
C GLU A 47 4.23 17.92 22.58
N LYS A 48 5.19 18.35 23.42
CA LYS A 48 6.61 18.40 23.03
C LYS A 48 7.20 17.00 22.82
N LYS A 49 7.06 16.50 21.60
CA LYS A 49 7.75 15.30 21.12
C LYS A 49 9.25 15.53 21.01
N PRO A 50 10.09 14.49 21.19
CA PRO A 50 11.52 14.60 20.96
C PRO A 50 11.80 14.99 19.50
N LEU A 51 12.72 15.93 19.31
CA LEU A 51 13.09 16.41 17.98
C LEU A 51 14.00 15.41 17.28
N THR A 52 13.85 15.33 15.95
CA THR A 52 14.80 14.60 15.10
C THR A 52 16.05 15.45 14.82
N ARG A 53 17.18 14.79 14.53
CA ARG A 53 18.43 15.47 14.13
C ARG A 53 18.24 16.42 12.94
N LEU A 54 17.33 16.11 12.02
CA LEU A 54 17.00 16.97 10.90
C LEU A 54 16.26 18.23 11.35
N GLN A 55 15.25 18.09 12.22
CA GLN A 55 14.49 19.22 12.77
C GLN A 55 15.41 20.16 13.55
N GLU A 56 16.32 19.64 14.39
CA GLU A 56 17.29 20.46 15.11
C GLU A 56 18.16 21.31 14.18
N ARG A 57 18.66 20.70 13.09
CA ARG A 57 19.45 21.40 12.07
C ARG A 57 18.64 22.46 11.33
N LEU A 58 17.38 22.16 11.00
CA LEU A 58 16.48 23.10 10.32
C LEU A 58 16.13 24.29 11.21
N ILE A 59 15.84 24.07 12.50
CA ILE A 59 15.54 25.14 13.45
C ILE A 59 16.75 26.07 13.60
N LYS A 60 17.96 25.49 13.76
CA LYS A 60 19.21 26.28 13.82
C LYS A 60 19.46 27.10 12.55
N LYS A 61 19.05 26.60 11.37
CA LYS A 61 19.26 27.25 10.08
C LYS A 61 18.19 28.31 9.75
N LEU A 62 16.93 28.06 10.11
CA LEU A 62 15.77 28.88 9.77
C LEU A 62 15.46 29.95 10.83
N GLY A 63 15.98 29.80 12.05
CA GLY A 63 15.85 30.78 13.13
C GLY A 63 14.63 30.57 14.01
N GLU A 64 14.28 31.60 14.78
CA GLU A 64 13.32 31.55 15.90
C GLU A 64 11.86 31.29 15.48
N HIS A 65 11.54 31.47 14.20
CA HIS A 65 10.19 31.24 13.65
C HIS A 65 10.00 29.85 13.03
N ALA A 66 10.93 28.92 13.28
CA ALA A 66 10.85 27.55 12.80
C ALA A 66 10.19 26.63 13.85
N TYR A 67 8.96 26.20 13.57
CA TYR A 67 8.18 25.35 14.48
C TYR A 67 8.13 23.89 13.96
N PRO A 68 8.64 22.91 14.72
CA PRO A 68 8.64 21.52 14.31
C PRO A 68 7.27 20.86 14.47
N PHE A 69 6.98 19.89 13.61
CA PHE A 69 5.81 19.01 13.71
C PHE A 69 6.20 17.58 13.31
N THR A 70 5.54 16.58 13.91
CA THR A 70 5.81 15.15 13.64
C THR A 70 4.52 14.34 13.68
N PHE A 71 4.26 13.61 12.59
CA PHE A 71 3.16 12.66 12.50
C PHE A 71 3.69 11.23 12.51
N GLU A 72 3.02 10.36 13.26
CA GLU A 72 3.28 8.93 13.26
C GLU A 72 2.17 8.23 12.48
N THR A 73 2.53 7.61 11.35
CA THR A 73 1.62 6.73 10.62
C THR A 73 1.62 5.38 11.32
N THR A 74 0.52 5.02 11.98
CA THR A 74 0.38 3.67 12.55
C THR A 74 0.41 2.64 11.42
N ARG A 75 1.22 1.59 11.58
CA ARG A 75 1.43 0.54 10.57
C ARG A 75 0.20 -0.34 10.32
N LYS A 76 -0.88 -0.16 11.09
CA LYS A 76 -2.05 -1.03 11.06
C LYS A 76 -3.08 -0.50 10.08
N GLU A 77 -2.83 -0.67 8.79
CA GLU A 77 -3.89 -0.84 7.80
C GLU A 77 -3.24 -1.19 6.46
N GLY A 78 -3.73 -2.28 5.85
CA GLY A 78 -3.21 -2.88 4.62
C GLY A 78 -2.93 -1.83 3.54
N PHE A 79 -1.65 -1.54 3.37
CA PHE A 79 -1.15 -0.69 2.32
C PHE A 79 -0.68 -1.61 1.20
N ASP A 80 -1.51 -1.75 0.17
CA ASP A 80 -1.08 -2.37 -1.07
C ASP A 80 -0.53 -1.27 -1.99
N PRO A 81 0.80 -1.18 -2.21
CA PRO A 81 1.43 -0.11 -2.98
C PRO A 81 1.15 -0.20 -4.48
N LYS A 82 0.57 -1.30 -4.98
CA LYS A 82 0.40 -1.54 -6.42
C LYS A 82 -1.06 -1.40 -6.83
N LEU A 83 -1.47 -0.16 -7.07
CA LEU A 83 -2.52 0.11 -8.05
C LEU A 83 -1.93 1.01 -9.12
N THR A 84 -1.21 0.40 -10.05
CA THR A 84 -0.78 1.05 -11.29
C THR A 84 -1.99 1.42 -12.12
N LYS A 85 -1.88 2.58 -12.76
CA LYS A 85 -2.89 3.26 -13.59
C LYS A 85 -3.34 2.32 -14.72
N ARG A 86 -4.39 1.54 -14.51
CA ARG A 86 -5.09 0.86 -15.61
C ARG A 86 -5.91 1.92 -16.35
N GLU A 87 -5.84 1.93 -17.68
CA GLU A 87 -6.47 2.89 -18.58
C GLU A 87 -7.75 3.52 -18.00
N GLY A 88 -7.66 4.81 -17.67
CA GLY A 88 -8.82 5.63 -17.31
C GLY A 88 -9.30 5.58 -15.86
N ARG A 89 -8.76 4.74 -14.96
CA ARG A 89 -9.16 4.72 -13.54
C ARG A 89 -7.95 4.61 -12.62
N ALA A 90 -7.46 5.76 -12.15
CA ALA A 90 -6.43 5.81 -11.12
C ALA A 90 -7.08 5.60 -9.75
N ALA A 91 -6.58 4.65 -8.97
CA ALA A 91 -6.78 4.66 -7.52
C ALA A 91 -5.41 4.66 -6.83
N CYS A 92 -4.78 5.82 -6.88
CA CYS A 92 -3.50 6.05 -6.23
C CYS A 92 -3.77 6.46 -4.78
N ARG A 93 -3.20 5.72 -3.80
CA ARG A 93 -3.23 6.11 -2.39
C ARG A 93 -2.07 7.07 -2.14
N TRP A 94 -2.38 8.37 -2.06
CA TRP A 94 -1.42 9.42 -1.74
C TRP A 94 -1.58 9.86 -0.28
N LEU A 95 -0.48 10.34 0.31
CA LEU A 95 -0.51 11.01 1.59
C LEU A 95 -0.39 12.51 1.32
N ASP A 96 -1.50 13.21 1.41
CA ASP A 96 -1.60 14.67 1.25
C ASP A 96 -1.25 15.34 2.58
N ILE A 97 -0.21 16.18 2.62
CA ILE A 97 0.06 17.09 3.73
C ILE A 97 -0.52 18.46 3.38
N TRP A 98 -1.39 18.96 4.26
CA TRP A 98 -1.96 20.29 4.19
C TRP A 98 -1.43 21.12 5.36
N VAL A 99 -0.80 22.25 5.07
CA VAL A 99 -0.44 23.26 6.06
C VAL A 99 -1.44 24.40 5.92
N LEU A 100 -2.25 24.61 6.95
CA LEU A 100 -3.29 25.62 6.99
C LEU A 100 -2.90 26.72 7.98
N LEU A 101 -2.80 27.95 7.48
CA LEU A 101 -2.65 29.14 8.31
C LEU A 101 -4.04 29.76 8.51
N SER A 102 -4.41 30.03 9.75
CA SER A 102 -5.64 30.76 10.07
C SER A 102 -5.33 32.25 10.28
N PRO A 103 -6.01 33.18 9.55
CA PRO A 103 -7.16 32.95 8.68
C PRO A 103 -6.81 32.36 7.30
N ALA A 104 -7.70 31.50 6.79
CA ALA A 104 -7.55 30.47 5.75
C ALA A 104 -7.04 30.90 4.34
N ARG A 105 -6.59 32.15 4.16
CA ARG A 105 -6.07 32.68 2.90
C ARG A 105 -4.68 32.15 2.55
N ASN A 106 -3.90 31.73 3.54
CA ASN A 106 -2.54 31.24 3.33
C ASN A 106 -2.49 29.74 3.65
N SER A 107 -2.39 28.89 2.63
CA SER A 107 -2.22 27.45 2.79
C SER A 107 -1.14 26.92 1.85
N VAL A 108 -0.42 25.89 2.29
CA VAL A 108 0.59 25.19 1.50
C VAL A 108 0.23 23.71 1.50
N ARG A 109 0.22 23.09 0.32
CA ARG A 109 -0.06 21.66 0.16
C ARG A 109 1.15 20.95 -0.43
N LEU A 110 1.55 19.85 0.20
CA LEU A 110 2.62 18.97 -0.26
C LEU A 110 2.09 17.53 -0.34
N VAL A 111 2.34 16.84 -1.45
CA VAL A 111 1.97 15.43 -1.62
C VAL A 111 3.20 14.56 -1.38
N ILE A 112 3.12 13.63 -0.43
CA ILE A 112 4.19 12.68 -0.12
C ILE A 112 3.74 11.24 -0.42
N ARG A 113 4.72 10.37 -0.76
CA ARG A 113 4.48 8.96 -1.07
C ARG A 113 4.90 8.08 0.11
N LYS A 114 3.99 7.22 0.55
CA LYS A 114 4.32 6.11 1.44
C LYS A 114 4.72 4.91 0.58
N VAL A 115 5.93 4.40 0.75
CA VAL A 115 6.43 3.21 0.03
C VAL A 115 6.58 2.08 1.04
N GLN A 116 6.09 0.90 0.69
CA GLN A 116 6.27 -0.29 1.50
C GLN A 116 7.55 -1.00 1.08
N TYR A 117 8.47 -1.20 2.03
CA TYR A 117 9.63 -2.06 1.84
C TYR A 117 9.29 -3.46 2.36
N ALA A 118 9.76 -4.48 1.64
CA ALA A 118 9.58 -5.87 2.05
C ALA A 118 10.57 -6.24 3.16
N PRO A 119 10.19 -7.07 4.15
CA PRO A 119 11.09 -7.47 5.23
C PRO A 119 12.29 -8.26 4.70
N GLU A 120 13.45 -8.08 5.31
CA GLU A 120 14.72 -8.71 4.88
C GLU A 120 14.77 -10.22 5.12
N ARG A 121 13.90 -10.76 5.99
CA ARG A 121 13.87 -12.20 6.26
C ARG A 121 13.01 -12.87 5.20
N PRO A 122 13.60 -13.68 4.29
CA PRO A 122 12.81 -14.50 3.39
C PRO A 122 12.07 -15.53 4.25
N GLY A 123 10.75 -15.68 4.06
CA GLY A 123 10.03 -16.80 4.63
C GLY A 123 10.32 -18.10 3.88
N PRO A 124 9.55 -19.15 4.17
CA PRO A 124 9.77 -20.46 3.57
C PRO A 124 9.62 -20.41 2.04
N GLN A 125 10.35 -21.29 1.37
CA GLN A 125 10.28 -21.42 -0.08
C GLN A 125 8.83 -21.68 -0.53
N PRO A 126 8.26 -20.85 -1.43
CA PRO A 126 6.91 -21.11 -1.94
C PRO A 126 6.90 -22.38 -2.78
N MET A 127 6.00 -23.30 -2.44
CA MET A 127 5.80 -24.55 -3.17
C MET A 127 4.30 -24.81 -3.34
N ALA A 128 3.91 -25.27 -4.53
CA ALA A 128 2.56 -25.70 -4.83
C ALA A 128 2.61 -27.05 -5.56
N GLU A 129 1.82 -28.01 -5.07
CA GLU A 129 1.67 -29.33 -5.68
C GLU A 129 0.21 -29.50 -6.16
N THR A 130 0.03 -30.15 -7.30
CA THR A 130 -1.27 -30.59 -7.77
C THR A 130 -1.19 -31.94 -8.43
N THR A 131 -2.20 -32.78 -8.16
CA THR A 131 -2.35 -34.08 -8.79
C THR A 131 -3.59 -34.07 -9.67
N ARG A 132 -3.47 -34.46 -10.94
CA ARG A 132 -4.60 -34.60 -11.86
C ARG A 132 -4.81 -36.04 -12.27
N GLN A 133 -6.06 -36.50 -12.14
CA GLN A 133 -6.53 -37.77 -12.70
C GLN A 133 -7.30 -37.51 -13.99
N PHE A 134 -7.25 -38.46 -14.92
CA PHE A 134 -7.94 -38.35 -16.21
C PHE A 134 -8.90 -39.52 -16.37
N LEU A 135 -10.12 -39.25 -16.87
CA LEU A 135 -11.19 -40.25 -17.06
C LEU A 135 -10.82 -41.50 -17.89
N MET A 136 -9.72 -41.47 -18.66
CA MET A 136 -9.23 -42.60 -19.46
C MET A 136 -7.76 -42.95 -19.17
N SER A 137 -7.29 -42.67 -17.95
CA SER A 137 -5.98 -43.08 -17.45
C SER A 137 -6.11 -43.50 -15.99
N ASP A 138 -5.76 -44.74 -15.69
CA ASP A 138 -5.86 -45.29 -14.33
C ASP A 138 -4.79 -44.74 -13.38
N LYS A 139 -3.75 -44.11 -13.94
CA LYS A 139 -2.65 -43.50 -13.21
C LYS A 139 -2.72 -41.97 -13.27
N PRO A 140 -2.30 -41.27 -12.20
CA PRO A 140 -2.34 -39.80 -12.10
C PRO A 140 -1.12 -39.10 -12.73
N LEU A 141 -1.25 -37.79 -12.96
CA LEU A 141 -0.17 -36.86 -13.27
C LEU A 141 0.08 -35.97 -12.04
N HIS A 142 1.28 -36.02 -11.48
CA HIS A 142 1.70 -35.13 -10.40
C HIS A 142 2.52 -33.97 -10.97
N LEU A 143 2.23 -32.75 -10.51
CA LEU A 143 2.92 -31.53 -10.88
C LEU A 143 3.25 -30.77 -9.60
N GLU A 144 4.52 -30.50 -9.41
CA GLU A 144 5.03 -29.66 -8.32
C GLU A 144 5.73 -28.45 -8.94
N ALA A 145 5.50 -27.27 -8.37
CA ALA A 145 6.18 -26.04 -8.74
C ALA A 145 6.68 -25.31 -7.48
N SER A 146 7.92 -24.84 -7.51
CA SER A 146 8.49 -24.04 -6.43
C SER A 146 9.20 -22.80 -6.96
N LEU A 147 9.21 -21.74 -6.16
CA LEU A 147 9.94 -20.49 -6.41
C LEU A 147 11.22 -20.47 -5.59
N ASP A 148 12.28 -19.78 -6.01
CA ASP A 148 13.51 -19.69 -5.20
C ASP A 148 13.34 -18.80 -3.96
N LYS A 149 12.49 -17.78 -4.06
CA LYS A 149 12.20 -16.82 -2.98
C LYS A 149 10.71 -16.56 -2.85
N GLU A 150 10.29 -16.17 -1.65
CA GLU A 150 8.94 -15.67 -1.37
C GLU A 150 8.76 -14.21 -1.81
N ILE A 151 9.80 -13.40 -1.68
CA ILE A 151 9.78 -11.96 -1.92
C ILE A 151 10.80 -11.63 -3.00
N TYR A 152 10.35 -10.90 -4.03
CA TYR A 152 11.20 -10.39 -5.10
C TYR A 152 11.15 -8.87 -5.14
N TYR A 153 12.28 -8.25 -5.42
CA TYR A 153 12.34 -6.83 -5.72
C TYR A 153 12.03 -6.56 -7.20
N HIS A 154 11.68 -5.32 -7.50
CA HIS A 154 11.43 -4.90 -8.88
C HIS A 154 12.68 -5.09 -9.74
N GLY A 155 12.52 -5.79 -10.87
CA GLY A 155 13.61 -6.07 -11.82
C GLY A 155 14.43 -7.31 -11.49
N GLU A 156 14.18 -7.98 -10.36
CA GLU A 156 14.83 -9.24 -10.02
C GLU A 156 14.24 -10.38 -10.86
N PRO A 157 15.08 -11.27 -11.46
CA PRO A 157 14.58 -12.44 -12.17
C PRO A 157 13.95 -13.44 -11.19
N ILE A 158 12.84 -14.05 -11.61
CA ILE A 158 12.08 -15.04 -10.82
C ILE A 158 12.45 -16.44 -11.32
N SER A 159 13.00 -17.29 -10.45
CA SER A 159 13.33 -18.67 -10.81
C SER A 159 12.18 -19.60 -10.43
N VAL A 160 11.71 -20.39 -11.40
CA VAL A 160 10.59 -21.33 -11.21
C VAL A 160 11.07 -22.74 -11.48
N ASN A 161 11.06 -23.59 -10.46
CA ASN A 161 11.32 -25.02 -10.57
C ASN A 161 10.01 -25.74 -10.83
N VAL A 162 9.97 -26.63 -11.83
CA VAL A 162 8.79 -27.43 -12.17
C VAL A 162 9.18 -28.90 -12.22
N HIS A 163 8.55 -29.72 -11.38
CA HIS A 163 8.72 -31.16 -11.36
C HIS A 163 7.44 -31.84 -11.84
N VAL A 164 7.57 -32.76 -12.81
CA VAL A 164 6.43 -33.43 -13.47
C VAL A 164 6.62 -34.94 -13.38
N THR A 165 5.76 -35.60 -12.60
CA THR A 165 5.72 -37.07 -12.51
C THR A 165 4.52 -37.58 -13.28
N ASN A 166 4.75 -37.93 -14.54
CA ASN A 166 3.71 -38.40 -15.44
C ASN A 166 3.61 -39.93 -15.43
N ASN A 167 2.71 -40.45 -14.61
CA ASN A 167 2.39 -41.88 -14.61
C ASN A 167 1.23 -42.22 -15.57
N THR A 168 0.66 -41.22 -16.23
CA THR A 168 -0.51 -41.39 -17.12
C THR A 168 -0.13 -41.96 -18.49
N ASN A 169 -1.13 -42.40 -19.25
CA ASN A 169 -0.97 -42.75 -20.67
C ASN A 169 -0.99 -41.53 -21.62
N LYS A 170 -1.00 -40.30 -21.10
CA LYS A 170 -1.09 -39.05 -21.88
C LYS A 170 0.27 -38.38 -21.97
N THR A 171 0.52 -37.65 -23.07
CA THR A 171 1.76 -36.89 -23.28
C THR A 171 1.58 -35.40 -22.97
N VAL A 172 2.50 -34.82 -22.20
CA VAL A 172 2.56 -33.37 -21.95
C VAL A 172 3.18 -32.69 -23.18
N LYS A 173 2.40 -31.86 -23.90
CA LYS A 173 2.85 -31.22 -25.14
C LYS A 173 3.58 -29.89 -24.92
N LYS A 174 3.19 -29.13 -23.89
CA LYS A 174 3.70 -27.78 -23.63
C LYS A 174 3.53 -27.43 -22.16
N ILE A 175 4.54 -26.76 -21.61
CA ILE A 175 4.49 -26.12 -20.29
C ILE A 175 4.51 -24.61 -20.52
N LYS A 176 3.60 -23.87 -19.88
CA LYS A 176 3.50 -22.40 -19.97
C LYS A 176 3.59 -21.83 -18.56
N ILE A 177 4.54 -20.92 -18.36
CA ILE A 177 4.72 -20.17 -17.11
C ILE A 177 4.26 -18.74 -17.38
N SER A 178 3.45 -18.17 -16.48
CA SER A 178 2.96 -16.79 -16.58
C SER A 178 2.78 -16.19 -15.20
N GLY A 179 3.16 -14.92 -15.04
CA GLY A 179 2.83 -14.13 -13.86
C GLY A 179 1.48 -13.44 -14.02
N GLU A 180 0.65 -13.48 -12.99
CA GLU A 180 -0.62 -12.74 -12.91
C GLU A 180 -0.51 -11.70 -11.79
N GLU A 181 -0.78 -10.43 -12.12
CA GLU A 181 -0.89 -9.37 -11.12
C GLU A 181 -2.36 -9.22 -10.72
N ARG A 182 -2.68 -9.51 -9.45
CA ARG A 182 -4.03 -9.41 -8.92
C ARG A 182 -4.17 -8.18 -8.03
N ALA A 183 -4.90 -7.18 -8.50
CA ALA A 183 -5.29 -6.01 -7.71
C ALA A 183 -6.71 -6.19 -7.14
N MET A 184 -6.86 -6.16 -5.81
CA MET A 184 -8.17 -6.18 -5.15
C MET A 184 -8.53 -4.80 -4.60
N VAL A 185 -9.62 -4.21 -5.13
CA VAL A 185 -10.20 -2.98 -4.56
C VAL A 185 -11.34 -3.37 -3.62
N CYS A 186 -11.03 -3.54 -2.33
CA CYS A 186 -12.06 -3.70 -1.32
C CYS A 186 -12.60 -2.32 -0.93
N HIS A 187 -13.83 -2.02 -1.34
CA HIS A 187 -14.62 -0.90 -0.81
C HIS A 187 -15.84 -1.48 -0.07
N PRO A 188 -16.17 -1.02 1.15
CA PRO A 188 -17.48 -1.30 1.72
C PRO A 188 -18.57 -0.75 0.77
N PRO A 189 -19.59 -1.52 0.37
CA PRO A 189 -20.04 -2.78 0.96
C PRO A 189 -19.87 -3.97 -0.02
N ASN A 190 -18.64 -4.38 -0.36
CA ASN A 190 -18.45 -5.59 -1.17
C ASN A 190 -18.29 -6.84 -0.26
N PRO A 191 -19.28 -7.76 -0.21
CA PRO A 191 -19.22 -8.98 0.61
C PRO A 191 -18.17 -10.00 0.14
N SER A 192 -17.54 -9.78 -1.03
CA SER A 192 -16.52 -10.65 -1.59
C SER A 192 -15.15 -10.57 -0.90
N CYS A 193 -14.92 -9.61 0.01
CA CYS A 193 -13.66 -9.50 0.76
C CYS A 193 -13.62 -10.31 2.07
N CYS A 194 -14.68 -11.04 2.40
CA CYS A 194 -14.68 -11.99 3.50
C CYS A 194 -14.10 -13.34 3.04
N HIS A 195 -12.78 -13.43 2.86
CA HIS A 195 -12.12 -14.74 2.92
C HIS A 195 -12.28 -15.26 4.37
N ARG A 196 -13.32 -16.07 4.62
CA ARG A 196 -13.31 -16.94 5.80
C ARG A 196 -12.07 -17.83 5.68
N PRO A 197 -11.21 -17.92 6.70
CA PRO A 197 -10.30 -19.05 6.77
C PRO A 197 -11.17 -20.30 6.74
N ARG A 198 -10.92 -21.20 5.78
CA ARG A 198 -11.43 -22.57 5.90
C ARG A 198 -10.72 -23.11 7.15
N GLY A 199 -11.45 -23.16 8.25
CA GLY A 199 -11.00 -23.92 9.40
C GLY A 199 -10.87 -25.36 8.94
N ASP A 200 -9.65 -25.87 8.96
CA ASP A 200 -9.42 -27.28 9.17
C ASP A 200 -10.11 -27.65 10.49
N LEU A 201 -11.11 -28.52 10.42
CA LEU A 201 -11.48 -29.34 11.55
C LEU A 201 -11.07 -30.78 11.25
N PRO A 202 -10.55 -31.51 12.25
CA PRO A 202 -10.24 -32.93 12.15
C PRO A 202 -11.48 -33.79 11.94
#